data_AF-A0A965KKT2-F1
#
_entry.id   AF-A0A965KKT2-F1
#
_cell.length_a   1.000
_cell.length_b   1.000
_cell.length_c   1.000
_cell.angle_alpha   90.00
_cell.angle_beta   90.00
_cell.angle_gamma   90.00
#
_symmetry.space_group_name_H-M   'P 1'
#
loop_
_entity.id
_entity.type
_entity.pdbx_description
1 polymer ?
#
loop_
_entity_poly.entity_id
_entity_poly.type
_entity_poly.pdbx_seq_one_letter_code
_entity_poly.pdbx_strand_id
1 'polypeptide(L)'
;RTNNALSFLSQRRDILDEAFPGDIIGLPNHGLLHLGDTLTEGESLQFTGLPFFAPEIFRMVEAADPMRNKQLRTGLLQLGEEGAIQVFRPISGGTMLLGAFGQLQFEVVAHRLQTEYGAEVRLLPARYNMARWVSSDDPVALKKFITENSHRMAEDVVGASVFLAAHKSELDVAQQRWEMIEFHALREHAGLIYQTKM
;
A
#
# COMPACT_ATOMS: atom_id res chain seq x y z
N ARG A 1 -20.38 -17.56 -8.44
CA ARG A 1 -20.97 -18.51 -7.45
C ARG A 1 -19.91 -18.82 -6.41
N THR A 2 -20.12 -18.39 -5.18
CA THR A 2 -19.24 -18.63 -4.02
C THR A 2 -19.69 -19.90 -3.32
N ASN A 3 -19.18 -21.06 -3.73
CA ASN A 3 -19.65 -22.34 -3.16
C ASN A 3 -19.11 -22.63 -1.74
N ASN A 4 -18.19 -21.81 -1.22
CA ASN A 4 -17.48 -22.06 0.04
C ASN A 4 -17.35 -20.77 0.91
N ALA A 5 -18.42 -19.99 1.06
CA ALA A 5 -18.40 -18.86 2.00
C ALA A 5 -18.36 -19.37 3.45
N LEU A 6 -17.49 -18.79 4.27
CA LEU A 6 -17.26 -19.19 5.66
C LEU A 6 -17.82 -18.15 6.63
N SER A 7 -18.51 -18.59 7.69
CA SER A 7 -18.82 -17.74 8.84
C SER A 7 -17.66 -17.73 9.84
N PHE A 8 -17.54 -16.63 10.58
CA PHE A 8 -16.69 -16.55 11.76
C PHE A 8 -17.58 -16.31 12.99
N LEU A 9 -18.21 -17.38 13.49
CA LEU A 9 -18.91 -17.36 14.77
C LEU A 9 -18.06 -18.11 15.82
N SER A 10 -17.45 -17.38 16.76
CA SER A 10 -16.54 -17.94 17.76
C SER A 10 -15.32 -18.65 17.13
N GLN A 11 -14.87 -19.79 17.67
CA GLN A 11 -13.72 -20.57 17.18
C GLN A 11 -14.04 -21.49 15.98
N ARG A 12 -15.26 -21.45 15.42
CA ARG A 12 -15.68 -22.38 14.36
C ARG A 12 -15.71 -21.71 12.99
N ARG A 13 -15.26 -22.46 11.98
CA ARG A 13 -15.41 -22.11 10.56
C ARG A 13 -16.49 -23.02 10.00
N ASP A 14 -17.71 -22.50 9.88
CA ASP A 14 -18.85 -23.23 9.33
C ASP A 14 -19.19 -22.67 7.94
N ILE A 15 -19.61 -23.56 7.02
CA ILE A 15 -20.10 -23.16 5.70
C ILE A 15 -21.46 -22.50 5.90
N LEU A 16 -21.64 -21.31 5.33
CA LEU A 16 -22.89 -20.56 5.40
C LEU A 16 -23.78 -20.85 4.20
N ASP A 17 -25.07 -21.00 4.47
CA ASP A 17 -26.12 -21.01 3.44
C ASP A 17 -26.64 -19.59 3.16
N GLU A 18 -26.73 -18.72 4.17
CA GLU A 18 -27.19 -17.32 4.06
C GLU A 18 -26.48 -16.40 5.08
N ALA A 19 -26.38 -15.10 4.77
CA ALA A 19 -25.80 -14.06 5.62
C ALA A 19 -26.53 -12.72 5.43
N PHE A 20 -26.50 -11.84 6.42
CA PHE A 20 -27.27 -10.58 6.46
C PHE A 20 -26.37 -9.34 6.51
N PRO A 21 -26.91 -8.13 6.24
CA PRO A 21 -26.14 -6.88 6.34
C PRO A 21 -25.52 -6.69 7.72
N GLY A 22 -24.20 -6.50 7.76
CA GLY A 22 -23.43 -6.37 9.00
C GLY A 22 -22.63 -7.63 9.37
N ASP A 23 -22.93 -8.78 8.78
CA ASP A 23 -22.16 -10.01 8.99
C ASP A 23 -20.81 -9.97 8.28
N ILE A 24 -19.79 -10.54 8.91
CA ILE A 24 -18.45 -10.72 8.31
C ILE A 24 -18.35 -12.15 7.78
N ILE A 25 -18.22 -12.28 6.46
CA ILE A 25 -18.03 -13.56 5.77
C ILE A 25 -16.62 -13.69 5.21
N GLY A 26 -16.07 -14.90 5.27
CA GLY A 26 -14.79 -15.25 4.67
C GLY A 26 -14.98 -15.86 3.29
N LEU A 27 -14.38 -15.26 2.28
CA LEU A 27 -14.33 -15.84 0.93
C LEU A 27 -12.94 -16.42 0.67
N PRO A 28 -12.84 -17.70 0.29
CA PRO A 28 -11.59 -18.26 -0.20
C PRO A 28 -11.12 -17.47 -1.41
N ASN A 29 -9.94 -16.86 -1.29
CA ASN A 29 -9.35 -16.05 -2.35
C ASN A 29 -8.11 -16.75 -2.91
N HIS A 30 -8.01 -16.82 -4.23
CA HIS A 30 -6.86 -17.35 -4.96
C HIS A 30 -6.21 -16.27 -5.84
N GLY A 31 -6.16 -15.03 -5.33
CA GLY A 31 -5.58 -13.87 -6.01
C GLY A 31 -6.53 -13.17 -7.00
N LEU A 32 -7.85 -13.37 -6.85
CA LEU A 32 -8.86 -12.70 -7.69
C LEU A 32 -9.46 -11.47 -7.01
N LEU A 33 -9.48 -11.45 -5.68
CA LEU A 33 -10.04 -10.38 -4.88
C LEU A 33 -8.92 -9.58 -4.20
N HIS A 34 -9.08 -8.26 -4.17
CA HIS A 34 -8.22 -7.33 -3.46
C HIS A 34 -8.98 -6.63 -2.34
N LEU A 35 -8.23 -5.98 -1.45
CA LEU A 35 -8.82 -5.22 -0.35
C LEU A 35 -9.72 -4.10 -0.92
N GLY A 36 -10.98 -4.00 -0.49
CA GLY A 36 -11.87 -2.94 -0.97
C GLY A 36 -12.62 -3.24 -2.28
N ASP A 37 -12.45 -4.43 -2.85
CA ASP A 37 -13.34 -4.91 -3.92
C ASP A 37 -14.78 -4.97 -3.45
N THR A 38 -15.71 -4.56 -4.32
CA THR A 38 -17.16 -4.60 -4.07
C THR A 38 -17.79 -5.74 -4.84
N LEU A 39 -18.41 -6.68 -4.12
CA LEU A 39 -19.12 -7.81 -4.71
C LEU A 39 -20.63 -7.54 -4.71
N THR A 40 -21.26 -7.64 -5.88
CA THR A 40 -22.70 -7.40 -6.08
C THR A 40 -23.33 -8.57 -6.83
N GLU A 41 -24.68 -8.59 -6.91
CA GLU A 41 -25.42 -9.56 -7.73
C GLU A 41 -25.51 -9.16 -9.22
N GLY A 42 -24.83 -8.08 -9.64
CA GLY A 42 -24.80 -7.63 -11.03
C GLY A 42 -24.74 -6.11 -11.21
N GLU A 43 -24.91 -5.34 -10.13
CA GLU A 43 -24.79 -3.88 -10.17
C GLU A 43 -23.33 -3.43 -10.23
N SER A 44 -23.04 -2.40 -11.01
CA SER A 44 -21.72 -1.78 -11.07
C SER A 44 -21.59 -0.74 -9.95
N LEU A 45 -21.32 -1.21 -8.73
CA LEU A 45 -21.14 -0.38 -7.54
C LEU A 45 -19.73 -0.55 -6.97
N GLN A 46 -19.21 0.52 -6.38
CA GLN A 46 -17.93 0.53 -5.67
C GLN A 46 -18.15 1.22 -4.32
N PHE A 47 -17.91 0.50 -3.22
CA PHE A 47 -17.84 1.11 -1.91
C PHE A 47 -16.63 2.04 -1.85
N THR A 48 -16.87 3.24 -1.32
CA THR A 48 -15.85 4.26 -1.08
C THR A 48 -15.52 4.35 0.41
N GLY A 49 -14.47 5.09 0.74
CA GLY A 49 -14.17 5.42 2.13
C GLY A 49 -13.31 4.40 2.88
N LEU A 50 -12.69 3.43 2.19
CA LEU A 50 -11.68 2.54 2.78
C LEU A 50 -10.30 3.21 2.71
N PRO A 51 -9.73 3.67 3.84
CA PRO A 51 -8.51 4.44 3.83
C PRO A 51 -7.25 3.55 3.86
N PHE A 52 -6.27 3.95 3.07
CA PHE A 52 -4.87 3.60 3.17
C PHE A 52 -4.20 4.64 4.03
N PHE A 53 -3.71 4.18 5.17
CA PHE A 53 -3.02 5.02 6.13
C PHE A 53 -1.54 5.17 5.74
N ALA A 54 -0.93 6.32 5.95
CA ALA A 54 0.51 6.45 5.79
C ALA A 54 1.25 5.60 6.85
N PRO A 55 2.28 4.82 6.49
CA PRO A 55 2.98 3.94 7.42
C PRO A 55 3.89 4.71 8.38
N GLU A 56 4.19 4.10 9.52
CA GLU A 56 5.03 4.70 10.57
C GLU A 56 6.47 4.19 10.55
N ILE A 57 6.68 2.95 10.10
CA ILE A 57 7.98 2.29 10.08
C ILE A 57 8.35 1.99 8.63
N PHE A 58 9.60 2.28 8.27
CA PHE A 58 10.14 2.01 6.95
C PHE A 58 11.37 1.12 7.00
N ARG A 59 11.45 0.19 6.05
CA ARG A 59 12.63 -0.63 5.78
C ARG A 59 12.91 -0.67 4.29
N MET A 60 14.19 -0.70 3.92
CA MET A 60 14.58 -1.04 2.55
C MET A 60 14.61 -2.56 2.41
N VAL A 61 14.23 -3.09 1.25
CA VAL A 61 14.21 -4.53 0.99
C VAL A 61 15.08 -4.89 -0.20
N GLU A 62 16.00 -5.82 0.02
CA GLU A 62 16.91 -6.33 -1.00
C GLU A 62 16.86 -7.85 -1.04
N ALA A 63 16.99 -8.44 -2.23
CA ALA A 63 17.10 -9.88 -2.35
C ALA A 63 18.43 -10.33 -1.73
N ALA A 64 18.42 -11.41 -0.95
CA ALA A 64 19.65 -12.00 -0.44
C ALA A 64 20.54 -12.51 -1.58
N ASP A 65 19.91 -13.11 -2.60
CA ASP A 65 20.50 -13.53 -3.87
C ASP A 65 20.05 -12.59 -5.01
N PRO A 66 20.98 -11.89 -5.71
CA PRO A 66 20.65 -11.04 -6.85
C PRO A 66 19.86 -11.73 -7.97
N MET A 67 19.98 -13.05 -8.13
CA MET A 67 19.22 -13.82 -9.14
C MET A 67 17.72 -13.87 -8.82
N ARG A 68 17.32 -13.59 -7.58
CA ARG A 68 15.93 -13.61 -7.11
C ARG A 68 15.22 -12.25 -7.20
N ASN A 69 15.88 -11.22 -7.75
CA ASN A 69 15.31 -9.87 -7.86
C ASN A 69 13.97 -9.82 -8.63
N LYS A 70 13.80 -10.67 -9.64
CA LYS A 70 12.54 -10.74 -10.40
C LYS A 70 11.41 -11.27 -9.52
N GLN A 71 11.65 -12.37 -8.82
CA GLN A 71 10.70 -12.99 -7.88
C GLN A 71 10.37 -12.03 -6.74
N LEU A 72 11.38 -11.34 -6.19
CA LEU A 72 11.18 -10.31 -5.17
C LEU A 72 10.22 -9.22 -5.65
N ARG A 73 10.44 -8.66 -6.84
CA ARG A 73 9.57 -7.61 -7.39
C ARG A 73 8.15 -8.10 -7.59
N THR A 74 7.97 -9.29 -8.15
CA THR A 74 6.64 -9.88 -8.35
C THR A 74 5.93 -10.14 -7.02
N GLY A 75 6.63 -10.74 -6.04
CA GLY A 75 6.05 -11.02 -4.73
C GLY A 75 5.68 -9.76 -3.96
N LEU A 76 6.54 -8.73 -3.98
CA LEU A 76 6.22 -7.46 -3.32
C LEU A 76 5.02 -6.75 -3.93
N LEU A 77 4.86 -6.78 -5.26
CA LEU A 77 3.69 -6.19 -5.90
C LEU A 77 2.40 -6.91 -5.45
N GLN A 78 2.37 -8.24 -5.51
CA GLN A 78 1.20 -9.02 -5.10
C GLN A 78 0.88 -8.85 -3.62
N LEU A 79 1.89 -8.95 -2.74
CA LEU A 79 1.71 -8.73 -1.30
C LEU A 79 1.24 -7.31 -0.97
N GLY A 80 1.64 -6.33 -1.79
CA GLY A 80 1.20 -4.96 -1.65
C GLY A 80 -0.23 -4.73 -2.14
N GLU A 81 -0.64 -5.39 -3.23
CA GLU A 81 -2.03 -5.41 -3.72
C GLU A 81 -2.99 -6.09 -2.74
N GLU A 82 -2.53 -7.15 -2.08
CA GLU A 82 -3.25 -7.81 -0.98
C GLU A 82 -3.36 -6.94 0.29
N GLY A 83 -2.58 -5.86 0.38
CA GLY A 83 -2.55 -4.98 1.55
C GLY A 83 -1.73 -5.52 2.74
N ALA A 84 -0.89 -6.55 2.53
CA ALA A 84 -0.06 -7.10 3.61
C ALA A 84 1.02 -6.10 4.08
N ILE A 85 1.55 -5.31 3.17
CA ILE A 85 2.58 -4.28 3.38
C ILE A 85 2.43 -3.18 2.34
N GLN A 86 2.85 -1.96 2.65
CA GLN A 86 2.94 -0.92 1.62
C GLN A 86 4.30 -0.98 0.95
N VAL A 87 4.30 -0.97 -0.39
CA VAL A 87 5.53 -0.99 -1.19
C VAL A 87 5.67 0.33 -1.91
N PHE A 88 6.82 0.97 -1.73
CA PHE A 88 7.17 2.24 -2.37
C PHE A 88 8.39 2.04 -3.27
N ARG A 89 8.27 2.46 -4.53
CA ARG A 89 9.30 2.38 -5.56
C ARG A 89 9.90 3.78 -5.77
N PRO A 90 11.14 4.05 -5.38
CA PRO A 90 11.74 5.36 -5.57
C PRO A 90 11.76 5.76 -7.05
N ILE A 91 11.34 7.00 -7.36
CA ILE A 91 11.30 7.51 -8.75
C ILE A 91 12.71 7.66 -9.33
N SER A 92 13.68 8.04 -8.48
CA SER A 92 15.10 8.09 -8.86
C SER A 92 15.72 6.71 -9.16
N GLY A 93 14.95 5.64 -8.97
CA GLY A 93 15.46 4.27 -8.95
C GLY A 93 16.16 3.92 -7.64
N GLY A 94 16.53 2.65 -7.50
CA GLY A 94 17.19 2.11 -6.32
C GLY A 94 16.38 1.01 -5.63
N THR A 95 16.72 0.78 -4.37
CA THR A 95 16.12 -0.25 -3.51
C THR A 95 14.69 0.11 -3.14
N MET A 96 13.78 -0.87 -3.21
CA MET A 96 12.37 -0.67 -2.82
C MET A 96 12.26 -0.45 -1.31
N LEU A 97 11.27 0.35 -0.94
CA LEU A 97 10.94 0.66 0.45
C LEU A 97 9.65 -0.05 0.84
N LEU A 98 9.64 -0.61 2.03
CA LEU A 98 8.48 -1.21 2.66
C LEU A 98 8.02 -0.30 3.79
N GLY A 99 6.73 -0.02 3.84
CA GLY A 99 6.08 0.71 4.94
C GLY A 99 5.12 -0.18 5.70
N ALA A 100 5.19 -0.11 7.03
CA ALA A 100 4.33 -0.83 7.95
C ALA A 100 3.88 0.06 9.12
N PHE A 101 2.81 -0.36 9.79
CA PHE A 101 2.41 0.16 11.10
C PHE A 101 3.11 -0.59 12.23
N GLY A 102 3.44 -1.87 12.01
CA GLY A 102 4.04 -2.71 13.03
C GLY A 102 5.17 -3.58 12.49
N GLN A 103 6.11 -3.94 13.37
CA GLN A 103 7.25 -4.76 13.01
C GLN A 103 6.87 -6.13 12.44
N LEU A 104 5.80 -6.74 12.96
CA LEU A 104 5.32 -8.06 12.54
C LEU A 104 5.00 -8.12 11.04
N GLN A 105 4.54 -7.02 10.43
CA GLN A 105 4.23 -7.01 8.99
C GLN A 105 5.48 -7.29 8.14
N PHE A 106 6.64 -6.78 8.55
CA PHE A 106 7.90 -7.06 7.85
C PHE A 106 8.30 -8.53 7.97
N GLU A 107 8.11 -9.12 9.15
CA GLU A 107 8.44 -10.53 9.41
C GLU A 107 7.53 -11.47 8.61
N VAL A 108 6.22 -11.18 8.59
CA VAL A 108 5.24 -11.92 7.78
C VAL A 108 5.57 -11.82 6.29
N VAL A 109 5.89 -10.62 5.78
CA VAL A 109 6.23 -10.45 4.37
C VAL A 109 7.54 -11.14 4.00
N ALA A 110 8.59 -11.03 4.84
CA ALA A 110 9.84 -11.73 4.60
C ALA A 110 9.64 -13.25 4.55
N HIS A 111 8.81 -13.79 5.46
CA HIS A 111 8.46 -15.21 5.44
C HIS A 111 7.69 -15.60 4.17
N ARG A 112 6.65 -14.84 3.81
CA ARG A 112 5.86 -15.11 2.59
C ARG A 112 6.69 -15.01 1.31
N LEU A 113 7.57 -14.02 1.20
CA LEU A 113 8.50 -13.90 0.07
C LEU A 113 9.39 -15.15 -0.08
N GLN A 114 9.86 -15.70 1.04
CA GLN A 114 10.64 -16.91 1.03
C GLN A 114 9.80 -18.15 0.66
N THR A 115 8.62 -18.33 1.26
CA THR A 115 7.80 -19.55 1.11
C THR A 115 7.02 -19.60 -0.20
N GLU A 116 6.43 -18.48 -0.62
CA GLU A 116 5.56 -18.41 -1.80
C GLU A 116 6.35 -18.09 -3.08
N TYR A 117 7.43 -17.31 -2.97
CA TYR A 117 8.18 -16.80 -4.12
C TYR A 117 9.63 -17.30 -4.20
N GLY A 118 10.11 -18.02 -3.18
CA GLY A 118 11.50 -18.49 -3.11
C GLY A 118 12.51 -17.33 -3.07
N ALA A 119 12.09 -16.15 -2.59
CA ALA A 119 12.91 -14.96 -2.52
C ALA A 119 13.24 -14.64 -1.05
N GLU A 120 14.42 -15.07 -0.61
CA GLU A 120 14.96 -14.63 0.68
C GLU A 120 15.38 -13.17 0.60
N VAL A 121 15.08 -12.39 1.64
CA VAL A 121 15.28 -10.94 1.65
C VAL A 121 16.08 -10.46 2.85
N ARG A 122 16.79 -9.36 2.65
CA ARG A 122 17.43 -8.57 3.70
C ARG A 122 16.66 -7.27 3.87
N LEU A 123 16.24 -7.02 5.12
CA LEU A 123 15.59 -5.79 5.52
C LEU A 123 16.62 -4.84 6.14
N LEU A 124 16.79 -3.67 5.54
CA LEU A 124 17.76 -2.67 5.94
C LEU A 124 17.04 -1.44 6.53
N PRO A 125 17.68 -0.69 7.44
CA PRO A 125 17.13 0.57 7.92
C PRO A 125 16.87 1.54 6.77
N ALA A 126 15.67 2.12 6.70
CA ALA A 126 15.38 3.22 5.77
C ALA A 126 15.71 4.56 6.43
N ARG A 127 16.10 5.56 5.61
CA ARG A 127 16.34 6.93 6.07
C ARG A 127 15.07 7.75 6.32
N TYR A 128 13.92 7.23 5.88
CA TYR A 128 12.63 7.90 5.94
C TYR A 128 11.83 7.42 7.13
N ASN A 129 11.04 8.32 7.72
CA ASN A 129 10.11 8.01 8.81
C ASN A 129 8.68 8.46 8.50
N MET A 130 8.45 9.09 7.34
CA MET A 130 7.15 9.62 6.98
C MET A 130 6.94 9.53 5.47
N ALA A 131 5.72 9.18 5.09
CA ALA A 131 5.23 9.23 3.72
C ALA A 131 3.97 10.10 3.65
N ARG A 132 3.84 10.90 2.58
CA ARG A 132 2.62 11.63 2.25
C ARG A 132 2.32 11.44 0.77
N TRP A 133 1.10 11.03 0.44
CA TRP A 133 0.65 11.10 -0.95
C TRP A 133 0.53 12.55 -1.36
N VAL A 134 0.85 12.86 -2.61
CA VAL A 134 0.79 14.24 -3.12
C VAL A 134 -0.19 14.36 -4.27
N SER A 135 -0.95 15.45 -4.27
CA SER A 135 -1.84 15.84 -5.36
C SER A 135 -1.76 17.33 -5.63
N SER A 136 -2.28 17.75 -6.76
CA SER A 136 -2.49 19.16 -7.10
C SER A 136 -3.60 19.27 -8.12
N ASP A 137 -4.36 20.35 -8.06
CA ASP A 137 -5.29 20.73 -9.12
C ASP A 137 -4.55 21.24 -10.37
N ASP A 138 -3.26 21.58 -10.27
CA ASP A 138 -2.39 21.94 -11.38
C ASP A 138 -1.39 20.81 -11.70
N PRO A 139 -1.60 20.05 -12.81
CA PRO A 139 -0.69 18.99 -13.23
C PRO A 139 0.74 19.46 -13.54
N VAL A 140 0.92 20.72 -13.97
CA VAL A 140 2.24 21.29 -14.27
C VAL A 140 2.99 21.54 -12.97
N ALA A 141 2.32 22.12 -11.96
CA ALA A 141 2.88 22.29 -10.63
C ALA A 141 3.27 20.94 -10.00
N LEU A 142 2.39 19.93 -10.08
CA LEU A 142 2.66 18.59 -9.57
C LEU A 142 3.89 17.96 -10.25
N LYS A 143 3.97 18.00 -11.59
CA LYS A 143 5.11 17.46 -12.33
C LYS A 143 6.42 18.16 -11.96
N LYS A 144 6.38 19.49 -11.80
CA LYS A 144 7.53 20.28 -11.36
C LYS A 144 7.98 19.88 -9.95
N PHE A 145 7.03 19.74 -9.02
CA PHE A 145 7.29 19.28 -7.65
C PHE A 145 7.97 17.90 -7.64
N ILE A 146 7.40 16.94 -8.38
CA ILE A 146 7.94 15.57 -8.48
C ILE A 146 9.37 15.59 -9.04
N THR A 147 9.63 16.41 -10.06
CA THR A 147 10.94 16.50 -10.70
C THR A 147 11.99 17.11 -9.76
N GLU A 148 11.68 18.25 -9.11
CA GLU A 148 12.60 18.93 -8.19
C GLU A 148 12.87 18.10 -6.91
N ASN A 149 11.90 17.28 -6.48
CA ASN A 149 12.01 16.47 -5.27
C ASN A 149 12.27 14.98 -5.55
N SER A 150 12.63 14.61 -6.79
CA SER A 150 12.77 13.21 -7.25
C SER A 150 13.53 12.27 -6.30
N HIS A 151 14.58 12.77 -5.65
CA HIS A 151 15.40 12.05 -4.65
C HIS A 151 14.64 11.64 -3.36
N ARG A 152 13.44 12.19 -3.15
CA ARG A 152 12.52 11.95 -2.02
C ARG A 152 11.14 11.51 -2.50
N MET A 153 10.99 11.23 -3.80
CA MET A 153 9.73 10.76 -4.35
C MET A 153 9.76 9.25 -4.58
N ALA A 154 8.62 8.62 -4.35
CA ALA A 154 8.36 7.23 -4.68
C ALA A 154 6.95 7.07 -5.27
N GLU A 155 6.71 5.92 -5.88
CA GLU A 155 5.39 5.47 -6.31
C GLU A 155 4.94 4.30 -5.45
N ASP A 156 3.68 4.30 -5.03
CA ASP A 156 3.09 3.13 -4.39
C ASP A 156 2.72 2.02 -5.41
N VAL A 157 2.07 0.96 -4.93
CA VAL A 157 1.69 -0.21 -5.75
C VAL A 157 0.72 0.11 -6.86
N VAL A 158 -0.12 1.15 -6.72
CA VAL A 158 -1.04 1.57 -7.80
C VAL A 158 -0.50 2.75 -8.60
N GLY A 159 0.74 3.18 -8.34
CA GLY A 159 1.40 4.26 -9.07
C GLY A 159 1.12 5.67 -8.53
N ALA A 160 0.54 5.83 -7.34
CA ALA A 160 0.37 7.17 -6.78
C ALA A 160 1.70 7.73 -6.27
N SER A 161 1.91 9.03 -6.50
CA SER A 161 3.11 9.74 -6.08
C SER A 161 3.13 9.98 -4.57
N VAL A 162 4.24 9.62 -3.94
CA VAL A 162 4.47 9.68 -2.50
C VAL A 162 5.73 10.48 -2.22
N PHE A 163 5.60 11.53 -1.42
CA PHE A 163 6.72 12.27 -0.85
C PHE A 163 7.19 11.58 0.44
N LEU A 164 8.49 11.31 0.52
CA LEU A 164 9.15 10.66 1.64
C LEU A 164 10.00 11.66 2.42
N ALA A 165 9.79 11.74 3.72
CA ALA A 165 10.53 12.63 4.62
C ALA A 165 11.25 11.83 5.71
N ALA A 166 12.42 12.33 6.11
CA ALA A 166 13.18 11.82 7.25
C ALA A 166 12.78 12.50 8.56
N HIS A 167 12.21 13.70 8.50
CA HIS A 167 11.71 14.45 9.65
C HIS A 167 10.50 15.30 9.27
N LYS A 168 9.66 15.62 10.26
CA LYS A 168 8.47 16.48 10.06
C LYS A 168 8.83 17.86 9.49
N SER A 169 9.96 18.44 9.90
CA SER A 169 10.42 19.74 9.39
C SER A 169 10.63 19.75 7.88
N GLU A 170 11.02 18.63 7.28
CA GLU A 170 11.19 18.53 5.83
C GLU A 170 9.83 18.58 5.10
N LEU A 171 8.80 17.99 5.69
CA LEU A 171 7.42 18.10 5.20
C LEU A 171 6.92 19.54 5.35
N ASP A 172 7.13 20.17 6.51
CA ASP A 172 6.67 21.53 6.77
C ASP A 172 7.29 22.53 5.76
N VAL A 173 8.58 22.40 5.47
CA VAL A 173 9.28 23.22 4.46
C VAL A 173 8.74 22.94 3.05
N ALA A 174 8.48 21.67 2.71
CA ALA A 174 7.90 21.33 1.41
C ALA A 174 6.50 21.94 1.24
N GLN A 175 5.66 21.87 2.26
CA GLN A 175 4.32 22.47 2.27
C GLN A 175 4.35 23.99 2.11
N GLN A 176 5.26 24.67 2.81
CA GLN A 176 5.43 26.13 2.69
C GLN A 176 5.94 26.55 1.30
N ARG A 177 6.86 25.78 0.72
CA ARG A 177 7.45 26.11 -0.60
C ARG A 177 6.50 25.78 -1.75
N TRP A 178 5.63 24.80 -1.58
CA TRP A 178 4.77 24.26 -2.63
C TRP A 178 3.30 24.34 -2.23
N GLU A 179 2.79 25.57 -2.10
CA GLU A 179 1.42 25.86 -1.66
C GLU A 179 0.34 25.23 -2.56
N MET A 180 0.64 24.97 -3.84
CA MET A 180 -0.28 24.31 -4.78
C MET A 180 -0.27 22.78 -4.67
N ILE A 181 0.59 22.20 -3.83
CA ILE A 181 0.69 20.76 -3.62
C ILE A 181 0.03 20.40 -2.30
N GLU A 182 -0.95 19.51 -2.37
CA GLU A 182 -1.59 18.95 -1.18
C GLU A 182 -0.84 17.68 -0.74
N PHE A 183 -0.67 17.52 0.57
CA PHE A 183 0.04 16.40 1.18
C PHE A 183 -0.89 15.62 2.09
N HIS A 184 -1.10 14.35 1.77
CA HIS A 184 -2.14 13.53 2.38
C HIS A 184 -1.55 12.43 3.24
N ALA A 185 -2.03 12.31 4.47
CA ALA A 185 -1.69 11.20 5.36
C ALA A 185 -2.56 9.96 5.11
N LEU A 186 -3.66 10.13 4.37
CA LEU A 186 -4.61 9.07 4.02
C LEU A 186 -4.86 9.11 2.52
N ARG A 187 -5.11 7.95 1.93
CA ARG A 187 -5.60 7.83 0.55
C ARG A 187 -6.73 6.83 0.49
N GLU A 188 -7.65 6.94 -0.44
CA GLU A 188 -8.60 5.87 -0.70
C GLU A 188 -7.92 4.71 -1.45
N HIS A 189 -8.34 3.47 -1.18
CA HIS A 189 -7.78 2.30 -1.86
C HIS A 189 -7.92 2.39 -3.38
N ALA A 190 -9.08 2.88 -3.86
CA ALA A 190 -9.41 3.04 -5.28
C ALA A 190 -8.58 4.11 -6.03
N GLY A 191 -7.50 4.63 -5.44
CA GLY A 191 -6.64 5.64 -6.05
C GLY A 191 -7.17 7.07 -5.92
N LEU A 192 -8.36 7.26 -5.36
CA LEU A 192 -8.89 8.57 -5.02
C LEU A 192 -8.16 9.11 -3.78
N ILE A 193 -7.65 10.34 -3.85
CA ILE A 193 -6.94 10.97 -2.76
C ILE A 193 -7.97 11.68 -1.87
N TYR A 194 -7.93 11.46 -0.55
CA TYR A 194 -8.81 12.19 0.35
C TYR A 194 -8.41 13.67 0.36
N GLN A 195 -9.14 14.52 -0.36
CA GLN A 195 -9.06 15.95 -0.14
C GLN A 195 -9.53 16.22 1.29
N THR A 196 -8.60 16.57 2.19
CA THR A 196 -8.97 17.00 3.54
C THR A 196 -9.46 18.45 3.43
N LYS A 197 -10.69 18.64 2.96
CA LYS A 197 -11.46 19.85 3.28
C LYS A 197 -12.33 19.51 4.49
N MET A 198 -11.79 19.77 5.68
CA MET A 198 -12.61 20.10 6.86
C MET A 198 -12.78 21.61 6.91
#